data_AF-A0A924SZG6-F1
#
_entry.id   AF-A0A924SZG6-F1
#
_cell.length_a   1.000
_cell.length_b   1.000
_cell.length_c   1.000
_cell.angle_alpha   90.00
_cell.angle_beta   90.00
_cell.angle_gamma   90.00
#
_symmetry.space_group_name_H-M   'P 1'
#
loop_
_entity.id
_entity.type
_entity.pdbx_description
1 polymer ?
#
loop_
_entity_poly.entity_id
_entity_poly.type
_entity_poly.pdbx_seq_one_letter_code
_entity_poly.pdbx_strand_id
1 'polypeptide(L)' 'MDEILLGEGHEITLLNRGTLDDGLGERIQRLEADRKVRTALEAAVQGRTWDLVL' A
#
# COMPACT_ATOMS: atom_id res chain seq x y z
N MET A 1 5.00 -11.13 4.69
CA MET A 1 5.25 -10.18 5.82
C MET A 1 3.97 -9.42 6.11
N ASP A 2 3.41 -8.82 5.07
CA ASP A 2 1.99 -8.55 4.87
C ASP A 2 1.03 -9.57 5.53
N GLU A 3 1.12 -10.88 5.26
CA GLU A 3 0.23 -11.87 5.93
C GLU A 3 0.37 -11.92 7.45
N ILE A 4 1.58 -11.72 7.99
CA ILE A 4 1.83 -11.70 9.44
C ILE A 4 1.19 -10.47 10.06
N LEU A 5 1.45 -9.30 9.46
CA LEU A 5 0.89 -8.03 9.91
C LEU A 5 -0.65 -8.02 9.83
N LEU A 6 -1.23 -8.63 8.79
CA LEU A 6 -2.67 -8.83 8.68
C LEU A 6 -3.21 -9.80 9.74
N GLY A 7 -2.46 -10.86 10.05
CA GLY A 7 -2.80 -11.80 11.11
C GLY A 7 -2.79 -11.17 12.51
N GLU A 8 -1.94 -10.17 12.71
CA GLU A 8 -1.85 -9.37 13.94
C GLU A 8 -2.88 -8.24 14.02
N GLY A 9 -3.69 -8.05 12.97
CA GLY A 9 -4.79 -7.07 12.94
C GLY A 9 -4.37 -5.66 12.53
N HIS A 10 -3.20 -5.49 11.92
CA HIS A 10 -2.77 -4.20 11.42
C HIS A 10 -3.45 -3.82 10.11
N GLU A 11 -3.71 -2.52 9.94
CA GLU A 11 -4.16 -1.96 8.67
C GLU A 11 -2.98 -1.81 7.71
N ILE A 12 -3.08 -2.42 6.52
CA ILE A 12 -2.01 -2.40 5.53
C ILE A 12 -2.46 -1.69 4.27
N THR A 13 -1.61 -0.79 3.78
CA THR A 13 -1.71 -0.20 2.44
C THR A 13 -0.54 -0.67 1.59
N LEU A 14 -0.82 -1.19 0.40
CA LEU A 14 0.19 -1.59 -0.58
C LEU A 14 0.25 -0.59 -1.73
N LEU A 15 1.45 -0.05 -1.98
CA LEU A 15 1.71 0.84 -3.12
C LEU A 15 2.48 0.10 -4.21
N ASN A 16 1.87 -0.06 -5.38
CA ASN A 16 2.47 -0.79 -6.50
C ASN A 16 2.15 -0.15 -7.86
N ARG A 17 2.90 -0.54 -8.89
CA ARG A 17 2.67 -0.15 -10.29
C ARG A 17 1.67 -1.12 -10.92
N GLY A 18 0.41 -0.99 -10.52
CA GLY A 18 -0.72 -1.80 -10.99
C GLY A 18 -1.16 -2.89 -10.01
N THR A 19 -2.07 -3.73 -10.49
CA THR A 19 -2.79 -4.76 -9.72
C THR A 19 -2.39 -6.16 -10.17
N LEU A 20 -1.20 -6.60 -9.77
CA LEU A 20 -0.88 -8.04 -9.80
C LEU A 20 -1.61 -8.72 -8.64
N ASP A 21 -2.28 -9.83 -8.91
CA ASP A 21 -2.90 -10.63 -7.86
C ASP A 21 -1.81 -11.21 -6.95
N ASP A 22 -1.85 -10.80 -5.69
CA ASP A 22 -0.93 -11.20 -4.62
C ASP A 22 -1.62 -12.10 -3.59
N GLY A 23 -2.87 -12.50 -3.83
CA GLY A 23 -3.66 -13.32 -2.90
C GLY A 23 -4.17 -12.59 -1.66
N LEU A 24 -3.86 -11.30 -1.50
CA LEU A 24 -4.31 -10.50 -0.34
C LEU A 24 -5.73 -9.96 -0.51
N GLY A 25 -6.22 -9.92 -1.76
CA GLY A 25 -7.59 -9.52 -2.08
C GLY A 25 -7.95 -8.15 -1.52
N GLU A 26 -9.15 -8.07 -0.92
CA GLU A 26 -9.73 -6.87 -0.31
C GLU A 26 -9.28 -6.64 1.14
N ARG A 27 -8.39 -7.49 1.69
CA ARG A 27 -7.90 -7.36 3.07
C ARG A 27 -6.95 -6.18 3.27
N ILE A 28 -6.48 -5.59 2.17
CA ILE A 28 -5.54 -4.46 2.16
C ILE A 28 -6.06 -3.31 1.32
N GLN A 29 -5.64 -2.10 1.69
CA GLN A 29 -5.82 -0.93 0.84
C GLN A 29 -4.75 -0.90 -0.25
N ARG A 30 -5.09 -0.42 -1.45
CA ARG A 30 -4.15 -0.35 -2.57
C ARG A 30 -4.02 1.07 -3.09
N LEU A 31 -2.78 1.47 -3.34
CA LEU A 31 -2.43 2.70 -4.04
C LEU A 31 -1.66 2.35 -5.30
N GLU A 32 -2.12 2.86 -6.43
CA GLU A 32 -1.40 2.71 -7.68
C GLU A 32 -0.52 3.93 -7.91
N ALA A 33 0.80 3.74 -7.83
CA ALA A 33 1.79 4.77 -8.14
C ALA A 33 3.17 4.16 -8.41
N ASP A 34 3.99 4.86 -9.19
CA ASP A 34 5.42 4.60 -9.26
C ASP A 34 6.16 5.51 -8.28
N ARG A 35 6.80 4.92 -7.26
CA ARG A 35 7.61 5.67 -6.28
C ARG A 35 8.77 6.46 -6.89
N LYS A 36 9.18 6.15 -8.12
CA LYS A 36 10.20 6.91 -8.87
C LYS A 36 9.63 8.16 -9.56
N VAL A 37 8.31 8.24 -9.70
CA VAL A 37 7.61 9.41 -10.27
C VAL A 37 7.06 10.25 -9.13
N ARG A 38 7.85 11.21 -8.67
CA ARG A 38 7.55 12.05 -7.48
C ARG A 38 6.12 12.58 -7.45
N THR A 39 5.66 13.19 -8.54
CA THR A 39 4.32 13.81 -8.61
C THR A 39 3.19 12.79 -8.48
N ALA A 40 3.36 11.60 -9.07
CA ALA A 40 2.40 10.51 -8.94
C ALA A 40 2.38 9.95 -7.51
N LEU A 41 3.55 9.80 -6.88
CA LEU A 41 3.66 9.37 -5.50
C LEU A 41 3.01 10.39 -4.55
N GLU A 42 3.34 11.68 -4.68
CA GLU A 42 2.79 12.76 -3.87
C GLU A 42 1.25 12.78 -3.95
N ALA A 43 0.69 12.71 -5.16
CA ALA A 43 -0.75 12.64 -5.35
C ALA A 43 -1.40 11.39 -4.70
N ALA A 44 -0.73 10.24 -4.77
CA ALA A 44 -1.25 8.99 -4.21
C ALA A 44 -1.26 8.95 -2.67
N VAL A 45 -0.28 9.61 -2.03
CA VAL A 45 -0.13 9.61 -0.56
C VAL A 45 -0.70 10.84 0.13
N GLN A 46 -1.10 11.87 -0.62
CA GLN A 46 -1.57 13.12 -0.06
C GLN A 46 -2.77 12.92 0.87
N GLY A 47 -2.69 13.51 2.07
CA GLY A 47 -3.74 13.43 3.09
C GLY A 47 -3.84 12.08 3.80
N ARG A 48 -2.89 11.17 3.55
CA ARG A 48 -2.80 9.87 4.23
C ARG A 48 -1.62 9.86 5.21
N THR A 49 -1.76 9.08 6.25
CA THR A 49 -0.75 8.90 7.30
C THR A 49 -0.64 7.43 7.65
N TRP A 50 0.57 6.98 7.94
CA TRP A 50 0.87 5.62 8.39
C TRP A 50 1.87 5.68 9.54
N ASP A 51 1.76 4.74 10.48
CA ASP A 51 2.71 4.61 11.59
C ASP A 51 4.08 4.10 11.12
N LEU A 52 4.11 3.34 10.01
CA LEU A 52 5.31 2.76 9.42
C LEU A 52 5.19 2.70 7.89
N VAL A 53 6.29 2.97 7.19
CA VAL A 53 6.43 2.83 5.73
C VAL A 53 7.68 2.01 5.44
N LEU A 54 7.55 0.95 4.63
CA LEU A 54 8.60 -0.02 4.27
C LEU A 54 8.88 -0.04 2.76
#